data_AF-A0AAU1WNC5-F1
#
_entry.id   AF-A0AAU1WNC5-F1
#
_cell.length_a   1.000
_cell.length_b   1.000
_cell.length_c   1.000
_cell.angle_alpha   90.00
_cell.angle_beta   90.00
_cell.angle_gamma   90.00
#
_symmetry.space_group_name_H-M   'P 1'
#
loop_
_entity.id
_entity.type
_entity.pdbx_description
1 polymer ?
#
loop_
_entity_poly.entity_id
_entity_poly.type
_entity_poly.pdbx_seq_one_letter_code
_entity_poly.pdbx_strand_id
1 'polypeptide(L)' 'MNREVVPWDDAEPLAGPLGVPLVDLLDRVLATGVVISGDLVIAIADVPLVRLSLHALLSSVSEQVPAPWADGGPL' A
#
# COMPACT_ATOMS: atom_id res chain seq x y z
N MET A 1 -4.36 13.17 28.25
CA MET A 1 -4.05 12.15 27.23
C MET A 1 -3.73 12.88 25.93
N ASN A 2 -2.50 13.38 25.78
CA ASN A 2 -2.08 14.09 24.56
C ASN A 2 -1.79 13.04 23.48
N ARG A 3 -2.45 13.15 22.33
CA ARG A 3 -2.14 12.32 21.17
C ARG A 3 -0.81 12.84 20.62
N GLU A 4 0.27 12.09 20.84
CA GLU A 4 1.56 12.38 20.21
C GLU A 4 1.37 12.27 18.70
N VAL A 5 1.47 13.40 18.00
CA VAL A 5 1.45 13.45 16.53
C VAL A 5 2.78 12.84 16.10
N VAL A 6 2.71 11.70 15.44
CA VAL A 6 3.89 10.98 14.94
C VAL A 6 4.47 11.80 13.76
N PRO A 7 5.79 11.81 13.53
CA PRO A 7 6.49 12.83 12.72
C PRO A 7 6.27 12.81 11.20
N TRP A 8 5.14 12.31 10.71
CA TRP A 8 4.78 12.42 9.29
C TRP A 8 4.42 13.85 8.85
N ASP A 9 4.45 14.83 9.77
CA ASP A 9 4.25 16.26 9.48
C ASP A 9 5.48 16.94 8.85
N ASP A 10 6.68 16.36 9.01
CA ASP A 10 7.88 16.84 8.33
C ASP A 10 8.09 16.00 7.07
N ALA A 11 7.45 16.42 5.97
CA ALA A 11 7.75 15.93 4.64
C ALA A 11 9.13 16.44 4.21
N GLU A 12 10.20 15.91 4.81
CA GLU A 12 11.50 15.89 4.13
C GLU A 12 11.24 15.27 2.75
N PRO A 13 11.59 15.96 1.65
CA PRO A 13 11.30 15.48 0.33
C PRO A 13 12.09 14.19 0.12
N LEU A 14 11.43 13.05 0.34
CA LEU A 14 11.83 11.75 -0.16
C LEU A 14 12.28 11.98 -1.60
N ALA A 15 13.56 11.80 -1.90
CA ALA A 15 14.19 12.18 -3.18
C ALA A 15 13.77 11.24 -4.34
N GLY A 16 12.46 11.12 -4.56
CA GLY A 16 11.72 10.35 -5.54
C GLY A 16 10.26 10.84 -5.60
N PRO A 17 9.36 10.19 -6.37
CA PRO A 17 7.99 10.68 -6.61
C PRO A 17 7.05 10.71 -5.39
N LEU A 18 7.56 10.52 -4.17
CA LEU A 18 6.77 10.30 -2.95
C LEU A 18 6.28 11.61 -2.31
N GLY A 19 6.28 12.73 -3.04
CA GLY A 19 5.75 14.02 -2.58
C GLY A 19 4.23 14.13 -2.61
N VAL A 20 3.49 13.02 -2.50
CA VAL A 20 2.01 13.04 -2.46
C VAL A 20 1.55 12.89 -1.01
N PRO A 21 0.70 13.79 -0.50
CA PRO A 21 0.10 13.64 0.82
C PRO A 21 -0.54 12.26 0.99
N LEU A 22 -0.32 11.62 2.14
CA LEU A 22 -0.92 10.30 2.43
C LEU A 22 -2.44 10.31 2.27
N VAL A 23 -3.08 11.42 2.60
CA VAL A 23 -4.52 11.63 2.45
C VAL A 23 -4.97 11.57 0.98
N ASP A 24 -4.21 12.15 0.05
CA ASP A 24 -4.54 12.14 -1.37
C ASP A 24 -4.30 10.75 -1.99
N LEU A 25 -3.25 10.06 -1.53
CA LEU A 25 -3.01 8.67 -1.91
C LEU A 25 -4.12 7.76 -1.41
N LEU A 26 -4.53 7.95 -0.16
CA LEU A 26 -5.62 7.19 0.44
C LEU A 26 -6.93 7.47 -0.29
N ASP A 27 -7.29 8.74 -0.52
CA ASP A 27 -8.50 9.12 -1.25
C ASP A 27 -8.55 8.49 -2.64
N ARG A 28 -7.44 8.53 -3.40
CA ARG A 28 -7.35 7.86 -4.69
C ARG A 28 -7.54 6.34 -4.59
N VAL A 29 -6.91 5.69 -3.61
CA VAL A 29 -7.07 4.23 -3.39
C VAL A 29 -8.50 3.88 -3.01
N LEU A 30 -9.15 4.71 -2.18
CA LEU A 30 -10.54 4.53 -1.75
C LEU A 30 -11.53 4.77 -2.89
N ALA A 31 -11.32 5.81 -3.70
CA ALA A 31 -12.26 6.23 -4.74
C ALA A 31 -12.09 5.46 -6.06
N THR A 32 -10.86 5.17 -6.47
CA THR A 32 -10.57 4.66 -7.83
C THR A 32 -9.69 3.41 -7.84
N GLY A 33 -8.96 3.13 -6.76
CA GLY A 33 -7.93 2.10 -6.74
C GLY A 33 -6.65 2.49 -7.48
N VAL A 34 -5.61 1.66 -7.38
CA VAL A 34 -4.28 1.91 -7.98
C VAL A 34 -3.75 0.63 -8.58
N VAL A 35 -3.23 0.70 -9.81
CA VAL A 35 -2.53 -0.43 -10.44
C VAL A 35 -1.03 -0.35 -10.14
N ILE A 36 -0.48 -1.44 -9.62
CA ILE A 36 0.94 -1.65 -9.35
C ILE A 36 1.50 -2.56 -10.43
N SER A 37 2.57 -2.13 -11.10
CA SER A 37 3.28 -2.93 -12.10
C SER A 37 4.77 -2.96 -11.77
N GLY A 38 5.40 -4.11 -11.92
CA GLY A 38 6.84 -4.25 -11.70
C GLY A 38 7.27 -5.70 -11.55
N ASP A 39 8.42 -5.90 -10.94
CA ASP A 39 8.97 -7.23 -10.66
C ASP A 39 9.27 -7.36 -9.16
N LEU A 40 8.93 -8.53 -8.60
CA LEU A 40 9.22 -8.89 -7.22
C LEU A 40 10.14 -10.12 -7.20
N VAL A 41 11.18 -10.11 -6.38
CA VAL A 41 12.05 -11.27 -6.17
C VAL A 41 11.90 -11.76 -4.74
N ILE A 42 11.58 -13.04 -4.58
CA ILE A 42 11.56 -13.71 -3.28
C ILE A 42 12.91 -14.40 -3.09
N ALA A 43 13.59 -14.06 -2.00
CA ALA A 43 14.90 -14.57 -1.65
C ALA A 43 14.92 -15.17 -0.24
N ILE A 44 15.82 -16.12 -0.01
CA ILE A 44 16.10 -16.69 1.31
C ILE A 44 17.60 -16.62 1.53
N ALA A 45 18.03 -16.09 2.69
CA ALA A 45 19.45 -15.95 3.03
C ALA A 45 20.26 -15.30 1.89
N ASP A 46 19.74 -14.20 1.34
CA ASP A 46 20.32 -13.45 0.21
C ASP A 46 20.40 -14.21 -1.13
N VAL A 47 19.83 -15.41 -1.21
CA VAL A 47 19.74 -16.18 -2.45
C VAL A 47 18.38 -15.95 -3.11
N PRO A 48 18.31 -15.36 -4.33
CA PRO A 48 17.06 -15.19 -5.05
C PRO A 48 16.53 -16.53 -5.55
N LEU A 49 15.24 -16.81 -5.33
CA LEU A 49 14.60 -18.09 -5.67
C LEU A 49 13.52 -17.94 -6.73
N VAL A 50 12.69 -16.90 -6.62
CA VAL A 50 11.52 -16.71 -7.48
C VAL A 50 11.46 -15.26 -7.93
N ARG A 51 11.30 -15.04 -9.24
CA ARG A 51 11.01 -13.73 -9.82
C ARG A 51 9.56 -13.73 -10.31
N LEU A 52 8.77 -12.77 -9.82
CA LEU A 52 7.38 -12.57 -10.20
C LEU A 52 7.28 -11.28 -11.01
N SER A 53 6.71 -11.37 -12.20
CA SER A 53 6.24 -10.18 -12.91
C SER A 53 4.87 -9.82 -12.33
N LEU A 54 4.79 -8.69 -11.62
CA LEU A 54 3.61 -8.23 -10.91
C LEU A 54 2.81 -7.24 -11.76
N HIS A 55 1.52 -7.52 -11.90
CA HIS A 55 0.52 -6.55 -12.33
C HIS A 55 -0.71 -6.71 -11.42
N ALA A 56 -0.84 -5.83 -10.44
CA ALA A 56 -1.84 -5.95 -9.37
C ALA A 56 -2.70 -4.69 -9.29
N LEU A 57 -3.99 -4.86 -9.04
CA LEU A 57 -4.89 -3.76 -8.67
C LEU A 57 -5.01 -3.73 -7.15
N LEU A 58 -4.73 -2.57 -6.55
CA LEU A 58 -4.97 -2.26 -5.16
C LEU A 58 -6.27 -1.47 -5.05
N SER A 59 -7.22 -1.97 -4.27
CA SER A 59 -8.47 -1.28 -3.97
C SER A 59 -8.77 -1.37 -2.47
N SER A 60 -9.65 -0.50 -1.99
CA SER A 60 -10.20 -0.64 -0.65
C SER A 60 -11.04 -1.92 -0.52
N VAL A 61 -11.13 -2.44 0.71
CA VAL A 61 -12.09 -3.48 1.09
C VAL A 61 -13.36 -2.79 1.59
N SER A 62 -14.51 -3.28 1.14
CA SER A 62 -15.83 -2.78 1.55
C SER A 62 -16.87 -3.90 1.43
N GLU A 63 -18.13 -3.63 1.80
CA GLU A 63 -19.22 -4.60 1.59
C GLU A 63 -19.38 -5.00 0.11
N GLN A 64 -19.07 -4.08 -0.81
CA GLN A 64 -19.16 -4.32 -2.26
C GLN A 64 -17.93 -5.07 -2.81
N VAL A 65 -16.78 -4.96 -2.14
CA VAL A 65 -15.53 -5.63 -2.50
C VAL A 65 -14.96 -6.27 -1.24
N PRO A 66 -15.46 -7.46 -0.83
CA PRO A 66 -15.05 -8.11 0.40
C PRO A 66 -13.62 -8.63 0.29
N ALA A 67 -12.95 -8.77 1.43
CA ALA A 67 -11.65 -9.42 1.49
C ALA A 67 -11.76 -10.88 1.01
N PRO A 68 -10.79 -11.39 0.25
CA PRO A 68 -10.86 -12.75 -0.30
C PRO A 68 -10.56 -13.84 0.74
N TRP A 69 -10.15 -13.48 1.96
CA TRP A 69 -9.92 -14.41 3.07
C TRP A 69 -11.02 -14.29 4.13
N ALA A 70 -11.39 -15.43 4.72
CA ALA A 70 -12.53 -15.54 5.64
C ALA A 70 -12.33 -14.80 6.98
N ASP A 71 -11.09 -14.53 7.38
CA ASP A 71 -10.75 -13.94 8.69
C ASP A 71 -10.75 -12.39 8.68
N GLY A 72 -11.18 -11.77 7.58
CA GLY A 72 -11.44 -10.33 7.53
C GLY A 72 -12.68 -10.00 8.34
N GLY A 73 -12.57 -10.04 9.67
CA GLY A 73 -13.66 -9.74 10.60
C GLY A 73 -14.25 -8.33 10.38
N PRO A 74 -15.44 -8.06 10.94
CA PRO A 74 -16.12 -6.79 10.74
C PRO A 74 -15.23 -5.63 11.23
N LEU A 75 -15.00 -4.65 10.34
CA LEU A 75 -14.44 -3.35 10.73
C LEU A 75 -15.48 -2.54 11.51
#